data_AF-A0A850KEM7-F1
#
_entry.id   AF-A0A850KEM7-F1
#
_cell.length_a   1.000
_cell.length_b   1.000
_cell.length_c   1.000
_cell.angle_alpha   90.00
_cell.angle_beta   90.00
_cell.angle_gamma   90.00
#
_symmetry.space_group_name_H-M   'P 1'
#
loop_
_entity.id
_entity.type
_entity.pdbx_description
1 polymer ?
#
loop_
_entity_poly.entity_id
_entity_poly.type
_entity_poly.pdbx_seq_one_letter_code
_entity_poly.pdbx_strand_id
1 'polypeptide(L)' 'MNDHFWLSEEQLNRIKPYFLLSHGVPRVDDQRVISGIIHVLKRGL' A
#
# COMPACT_ATOMS: atom_id res chain seq x y z
N MET A 1 10.81 -0.24 18.06
CA MET A 1 9.83 -0.79 17.10
C MET A 1 9.29 0.38 16.31
N ASN A 2 9.80 0.61 15.11
CA ASN A 2 9.36 1.71 14.26
C ASN A 2 8.00 1.34 13.68
N ASP A 3 6.95 2.00 14.16
CA ASP A 3 5.63 1.98 13.55
C ASP A 3 5.71 2.71 12.20
N HIS A 4 6.32 2.06 11.21
CA HIS A 4 6.40 2.59 9.87
C HIS A 4 4.99 2.69 9.31
N PHE A 5 4.50 3.93 9.24
CA PHE A 5 3.23 4.24 8.60
C PHE A 5 3.23 3.76 7.15
N TRP A 6 4.37 3.85 6.47
CA TRP A 6 4.57 3.42 5.10
C TRP A 6 5.01 1.97 4.98
N LEU A 7 4.42 1.25 4.04
CA LEU A 7 4.93 -0.03 3.58
C LEU A 7 6.32 0.14 2.96
N SER A 8 7.24 -0.76 3.29
CA SER A 8 8.49 -0.90 2.54
C SER A 8 8.21 -1.32 1.09
N GLU A 9 9.15 -1.04 0.20
CA GLU A 9 9.05 -1.47 -1.21
C GLU A 9 8.93 -3.00 -1.34
N GLU A 10 9.63 -3.75 -0.49
CA GLU A 10 9.53 -5.22 -0.47
C GLU A 10 8.13 -5.68 -0.08
N GLN A 11 7.53 -5.07 0.96
CA GLN A 11 6.16 -5.37 1.34
C GLN A 11 5.19 -5.04 0.21
N LEU A 12 5.31 -3.86 -0.41
CA LEU A 12 4.46 -3.46 -1.54
C LEU A 12 4.57 -4.44 -2.71
N ASN A 13 5.78 -4.88 -3.04
CA ASN A 13 6.04 -5.85 -4.11
C ASN A 13 5.38 -7.21 -3.87
N ARG A 14 5.20 -7.63 -2.60
CA ARG A 14 4.45 -8.85 -2.28
C ARG A 14 2.96 -8.72 -2.56
N ILE A 15 2.41 -7.50 -2.53
CA ILE A 15 0.96 -7.24 -2.72
C ILE A 15 0.65 -6.92 -4.18
N LYS A 16 1.61 -6.34 -4.93
CA LYS A 16 1.47 -5.98 -6.34
C LYS A 16 0.83 -7.06 -7.25
N PRO A 17 1.13 -8.37 -7.11
CA PRO A 17 0.50 -9.41 -7.93
C PRO A 17 -1.03 -9.48 -7.80
N TYR A 18 -1.59 -9.01 -6.70
CA TYR A 18 -3.04 -9.00 -6.46
C TYR A 18 -3.71 -7.73 -6.98
N PHE A 19 -2.95 -6.77 -7.50
CA PHE A 19 -3.54 -5.57 -8.05
C PHE A 19 -4.20 -5.88 -9.38
N LEU A 20 -5.39 -5.32 -9.61
CA LEU A 20 -6.06 -5.40 -10.90
C LEU A 20 -5.19 -4.77 -12.00
N LEU A 21 -5.49 -5.02 -13.28
CA LEU A 21 -4.82 -4.28 -14.36
C LEU A 21 -5.12 -2.79 -14.24
N SER A 22 -4.09 -1.94 -14.43
CA SER A 22 -4.30 -0.51 -14.59
C SER A 22 -4.92 -0.24 -15.96
N HIS A 23 -6.11 0.35 -16.01
CA HIS A 23 -6.82 0.68 -17.25
C HIS A 23 -6.23 1.92 -17.94
N GLY A 24 -4.93 1.90 -18.27
CA GLY A 24 -4.23 3.01 -18.94
C GLY A 24 -3.82 4.17 -18.02
N VAL A 25 -4.17 4.12 -16.73
CA VAL A 25 -3.75 5.12 -15.73
C VAL A 25 -2.60 4.55 -14.88
N PRO A 26 -1.42 5.18 -14.88
CA PRO A 26 -0.30 4.71 -14.06
C PRO A 26 -0.63 4.84 -12.58
N ARG A 27 -0.30 3.80 -11.80
CA ARG A 27 -0.51 3.83 -10.35
C ARG A 27 0.70 4.40 -9.64
N VAL A 28 0.68 5.71 -9.44
CA VAL A 28 1.80 6.46 -8.84
C VAL A 28 1.76 6.42 -7.31
N ASP A 29 0.58 6.35 -6.71
CA ASP A 29 0.38 6.51 -5.25
C ASP A 29 0.00 5.23 -4.48
N ASP A 30 0.11 4.04 -5.09
CA ASP A 30 -0.32 2.78 -4.48
C ASP A 30 0.29 2.53 -3.11
N GLN A 31 1.58 2.81 -2.95
CA GLN A 31 2.26 2.66 -1.67
C GLN A 31 1.57 3.48 -0.59
N ARG A 32 1.19 4.72 -0.90
CA ARG A 32 0.61 5.63 0.08
C ARG A 32 -0.82 5.24 0.42
N VAL A 33 -1.62 4.93 -0.60
CA VAL A 33 -3.02 4.54 -0.44
C VAL A 33 -3.13 3.24 0.37
N ILE A 34 -2.35 2.22 0.01
CA ILE A 34 -2.40 0.92 0.69
C ILE A 34 -1.85 1.03 2.12
N SER A 35 -0.80 1.82 2.32
CA SER A 35 -0.28 2.10 3.67
C SER A 35 -1.33 2.74 4.56
N GLY A 36 -2.07 3.74 4.05
CA GLY A 36 -3.16 4.38 4.78
C GLY A 36 -4.30 3.41 5.12
N ILE A 37 -4.71 2.57 4.17
CA ILE A 37 -5.74 1.54 4.40
C ILE A 37 -5.30 0.58 5.51
N ILE A 38 -4.08 0.05 5.44
CA ILE A 38 -3.55 -0.87 6.45
C ILE A 38 -3.43 -0.18 7.82
N HIS A 39 -3.05 1.10 7.85
CA HIS A 39 -2.97 1.86 9.08
C HIS A 39 -4.33 1.94 9.78
N VAL A 40 -5.38 2.34 9.06
CA VAL A 40 -6.75 2.43 9.60
C VAL A 40 -7.24 1.06 10.06
N LEU A 41 -7.01 0.00 9.28
CA LEU A 41 -7.40 -1.36 9.64
C LEU A 41 -6.70 -1.87 10.92
N LYS A 42 -5.46 -1.45 11.17
CA LYS A 42 -4.67 -1.91 12.33
C LYS A 42 -4.86 -1.06 13.58
N ARG A 43 -5.08 0.24 13.43
CA ARG A 43 -4.96 1.22 14.52
C ARG A 43 -6.23 2.03 14.75
N GLY A 44 -7.22 1.90 13.87
CA GLY A 44 -8.41 2.75 13.88
C GLY A 44 -8.16 4.11 13.22
N LEU A 45 -9.19 4.95 13.26
CA LEU A 45 -9.12 6.37 12.91
C LEU A 45 -8.71 7.19 14.13
#